data_AF-A0A8D2MX59-F1
#
_entry.id   AF-A0A8D2MX59-F1
#
_cell.length_a   1.000
_cell.length_b   1.000
_cell.length_c   1.000
_cell.angle_alpha   90.00
_cell.angle_beta   90.00
_cell.angle_gamma   90.00
#
_symmetry.space_group_name_H-M   'P 1'
#
loop_
_entity.id
_entity.type
_entity.pdbx_description
1 polymer ?
#
loop_
_entity_poly.entity_id
_entity_poly.type
_entity_poly.pdbx_seq_one_letter_code
_entity_poly.pdbx_strand_id
1 'polypeptide(L)'
;MSLEDFFQCFQISCQGATSITTFAVFLCDKIEPALRRAVYEGTAKDIAEDMRGRFPDFQGNRANLEVCILRYLAEQENFEYFKWYLRSPKQFCESYIETRVRNYCLDGSRMLWMFLDSCLDHLYRNILSAVSSSTRAVKDRKDRKDKVSLWLDEFCRQLTEVLSLPRSDLKGIEHQEVTDIEFLSSAMAEALDDLRERLMKELASSDFSSFSRQPHTILAEHFSGCWAQCPFCGAVCTNTMQNHDGDHQVVFHRPQALMGAMWPGTDQLVIDICSSLVTTKLKFTLDNTKLIPYKRYREAGHPYSTWNILPDPSMQAYWKWFVSHFRTQLEALYNGKFQGKGEIPEAWGSFTKQEVLSDLDKYSPCPQKRRNKRCSKIPTAFYDFLHKIKLR
;
A
#
# COMPACT_ATOMS: atom_id res chain seq x y z
N MET A 1 -0.81 -30.54 -19.71
CA MET A 1 -0.26 -31.79 -19.16
C MET A 1 1.14 -31.94 -19.74
N SER A 2 2.17 -31.90 -18.90
CA SER A 2 3.57 -32.06 -19.31
C SER A 2 3.90 -33.54 -19.58
N LEU A 3 5.07 -33.82 -20.18
CA LEU A 3 5.55 -35.20 -20.39
C LEU A 3 5.79 -35.93 -19.05
N GLU A 4 6.25 -35.19 -18.04
CA GLU A 4 6.39 -35.66 -16.64
C GLU A 4 5.03 -35.99 -16.03
N ASP A 5 4.02 -35.12 -16.20
CA ASP A 5 2.65 -35.39 -15.74
C ASP A 5 2.11 -36.69 -16.35
N PHE A 6 2.36 -36.91 -17.64
CA PHE A 6 1.94 -38.12 -18.35
C PHE A 6 2.62 -39.37 -17.80
N PHE A 7 3.94 -39.31 -17.57
CA PHE A 7 4.70 -40.44 -17.02
C PHE A 7 4.26 -40.81 -15.60
N GLN A 8 3.97 -39.82 -14.76
CA GLN A 8 3.47 -40.04 -13.40
C GLN A 8 2.06 -40.64 -13.42
N CYS A 9 1.16 -40.15 -14.30
CA CYS A 9 -0.18 -40.75 -14.51
C CYS A 9 -0.11 -42.20 -15.00
N PHE A 10 0.85 -42.50 -15.88
CA PHE A 10 1.08 -43.87 -16.36
C PHE A 10 1.57 -44.79 -15.24
N GLN A 11 2.53 -44.35 -14.40
CA GLN A 11 2.99 -45.13 -13.26
C GLN A 11 1.87 -45.42 -12.24
N ILE A 12 1.02 -44.44 -11.93
CA ILE A 12 -0.12 -44.62 -11.00
C ILE A 12 -1.03 -45.76 -11.50
N SER A 13 -1.30 -45.79 -12.80
CA SER A 13 -2.22 -46.76 -13.42
C SER A 13 -1.74 -48.22 -13.35
N CYS A 14 -0.45 -48.47 -13.08
CA CYS A 14 0.15 -49.80 -13.11
C CYS A 14 0.31 -50.47 -11.73
N GLN A 15 0.02 -49.82 -10.60
CA GLN A 15 0.60 -50.22 -9.29
C GLN A 15 -0.38 -50.57 -8.13
N GLY A 16 -1.68 -50.74 -8.34
CA GLY A 16 -2.57 -51.29 -7.29
C GLY A 16 -2.65 -50.43 -6.01
N ALA A 17 -2.50 -50.96 -4.80
CA ALA A 17 -2.60 -50.15 -3.55
C ALA A 17 -1.57 -48.99 -3.47
N THR A 18 -0.42 -49.13 -4.14
CA THR A 18 0.55 -48.05 -4.36
C THR A 18 -0.06 -46.88 -5.15
N SER A 19 -1.06 -47.14 -6.01
CA SER A 19 -1.76 -46.11 -6.80
C SER A 19 -2.48 -45.06 -5.96
N ILE A 20 -3.03 -45.40 -4.78
CA ILE A 20 -3.77 -44.44 -3.94
C ILE A 20 -2.79 -43.45 -3.30
N THR A 21 -1.67 -43.92 -2.78
CA THR A 21 -0.60 -43.05 -2.27
C THR A 21 -0.01 -42.20 -3.39
N THR A 22 0.24 -42.77 -4.57
CA THR A 22 0.75 -42.00 -5.72
C THR A 22 -0.28 -40.98 -6.24
N PHE A 23 -1.58 -41.30 -6.20
CA PHE A 23 -2.66 -40.34 -6.48
C PHE A 23 -2.62 -39.18 -5.49
N ALA A 24 -2.48 -39.46 -4.20
CA ALA A 24 -2.45 -38.44 -3.17
C ALA A 24 -1.23 -37.51 -3.33
N VAL A 25 -0.06 -38.08 -3.59
CA VAL A 25 1.17 -37.33 -3.88
C VAL A 25 0.98 -36.45 -5.12
N PHE A 26 0.48 -37.01 -6.22
CA PHE A 26 0.25 -36.23 -7.46
C PHE A 26 -0.74 -35.08 -7.24
N LEU A 27 -1.81 -35.31 -6.48
CA LEU A 27 -2.77 -34.25 -6.17
C LEU A 27 -2.11 -33.16 -5.29
N CYS A 28 -1.30 -33.53 -4.30
CA CYS A 28 -0.51 -32.59 -3.52
C CYS A 28 0.47 -31.78 -4.40
N ASP A 29 1.11 -32.39 -5.40
CA ASP A 29 1.98 -31.69 -6.36
C ASP A 29 1.22 -30.61 -7.14
N LYS A 30 -0.07 -30.83 -7.43
CA LYS A 30 -0.96 -29.83 -8.05
C LYS A 30 -1.46 -28.78 -7.05
N ILE A 31 -1.70 -29.15 -5.81
CA ILE A 31 -2.14 -28.23 -4.74
C ILE A 31 -1.02 -27.28 -4.33
N GLU A 32 0.21 -27.77 -4.19
CA GLU A 32 1.37 -27.03 -3.67
C GLU A 32 1.54 -25.62 -4.28
N PRO A 33 1.61 -25.43 -5.61
CA PRO A 33 1.77 -24.10 -6.20
C PRO A 33 0.55 -23.19 -5.96
N ALA A 34 -0.66 -23.73 -5.97
CA ALA A 34 -1.88 -22.97 -5.70
C ALA A 34 -1.94 -22.53 -4.22
N LEU A 35 -1.57 -23.43 -3.31
CA LEU A 35 -1.49 -23.17 -1.87
C LEU A 35 -0.44 -22.11 -1.56
N ARG A 36 0.77 -22.25 -2.10
CA ARG A 36 1.84 -21.26 -1.94
C ARG A 36 1.38 -19.86 -2.37
N ARG A 37 0.74 -19.75 -3.54
CA ARG A 37 0.21 -18.46 -4.04
C ARG A 37 -0.85 -17.89 -3.09
N ALA A 38 -1.81 -18.71 -2.68
CA ALA A 38 -2.90 -18.30 -1.80
C ALA A 38 -2.37 -17.83 -0.43
N VAL A 39 -1.34 -18.47 0.12
CA VAL A 39 -0.70 -18.05 1.38
C VAL A 39 -0.15 -16.62 1.27
N TYR A 40 0.62 -16.31 0.23
CA TYR A 40 1.18 -14.96 0.06
C TYR A 40 0.11 -13.91 -0.22
N GLU A 41 -0.88 -14.23 -1.08
CA GLU A 41 -1.98 -13.31 -1.38
C GLU A 41 -2.87 -13.02 -0.17
N GLY A 42 -3.22 -14.06 0.61
CA GLY A 42 -3.97 -13.95 1.85
C GLY A 42 -3.19 -13.14 2.88
N THR A 43 -1.92 -13.50 3.11
CA THR A 43 -1.03 -12.79 4.04
C THR A 43 -0.90 -11.30 3.72
N ALA A 44 -0.81 -10.93 2.43
CA ALA A 44 -0.71 -9.53 2.06
C ALA A 44 -1.98 -8.73 2.40
N LYS A 45 -3.16 -9.35 2.21
CA LYS A 45 -4.44 -8.76 2.62
C LYS A 45 -4.53 -8.66 4.14
N ASP A 46 -4.21 -9.74 4.85
CA ASP A 46 -4.27 -9.78 6.32
C ASP A 46 -3.38 -8.71 6.96
N ILE A 47 -2.15 -8.51 6.46
CA ILE A 47 -1.26 -7.44 6.92
C ILE A 47 -1.89 -6.07 6.69
N ALA A 48 -2.42 -5.81 5.48
CA ALA A 48 -3.02 -4.52 5.15
C ALA A 48 -4.26 -4.23 6.02
N GLU A 49 -5.12 -5.22 6.22
CA GLU A 49 -6.33 -5.12 7.05
C GLU A 49 -6.00 -4.93 8.54
N ASP A 50 -5.06 -5.71 9.06
CA ASP A 50 -4.64 -5.61 10.46
C ASP A 50 -3.97 -4.26 10.74
N MET A 51 -3.15 -3.74 9.81
CA MET A 51 -2.57 -2.41 9.95
C MET A 51 -3.63 -1.31 9.90
N ARG A 52 -4.63 -1.43 9.03
CA ARG A 52 -5.77 -0.50 8.98
C ARG A 52 -6.57 -0.51 10.29
N GLY A 53 -6.68 -1.66 10.96
CA GLY A 53 -7.33 -1.78 12.26
C GLY A 53 -6.50 -1.20 13.43
N ARG A 54 -5.17 -1.36 13.41
CA ARG A 54 -4.31 -1.03 14.57
C ARG A 54 -3.66 0.34 14.52
N PHE A 55 -3.33 0.84 13.32
CA PHE A 55 -2.55 2.06 13.18
C PHE A 55 -3.44 3.26 12.88
N PRO A 56 -3.43 4.29 13.73
CA PRO A 56 -4.20 5.52 13.50
C PRO A 56 -3.93 6.19 12.16
N ASP A 57 -2.72 6.04 11.61
CA ASP A 57 -2.33 6.61 10.32
C ASP A 57 -3.21 6.08 9.18
N PHE A 58 -3.77 4.88 9.35
CA PHE A 58 -4.52 4.16 8.31
C PHE A 58 -6.02 4.03 8.57
N GLN A 59 -6.54 4.65 9.63
CA GLN A 59 -7.96 4.56 10.02
C GLN A 59 -8.88 5.60 9.35
N GLY A 60 -8.37 6.38 8.39
CA GLY A 60 -9.10 7.49 7.75
C GLY A 60 -8.89 7.55 6.24
N ASN A 61 -9.19 8.71 5.66
CA ASN A 61 -8.98 8.98 4.24
C ASN A 61 -7.58 9.59 3.98
N ARG A 62 -7.29 9.94 2.72
CA ARG A 62 -6.00 10.52 2.33
C ARG A 62 -5.64 11.83 3.06
N ALA A 63 -6.62 12.66 3.43
CA ALA A 63 -6.34 13.87 4.21
C ALA A 63 -5.84 13.52 5.62
N ASN A 64 -6.35 12.45 6.22
CA ASN A 64 -5.85 11.95 7.51
C ASN A 64 -4.42 11.42 7.38
N LEU A 65 -4.11 10.71 6.29
CA LEU A 65 -2.76 10.25 5.99
C LEU A 65 -1.81 11.43 5.78
N GLU A 66 -2.23 12.49 5.08
CA GLU A 66 -1.44 13.70 4.88
C GLU A 66 -1.08 14.36 6.23
N VAL A 67 -2.01 14.47 7.17
CA VAL A 67 -1.72 14.96 8.53
C VAL A 67 -0.66 14.09 9.22
N CYS A 68 -0.73 12.77 9.07
CA CYS A 68 0.27 11.86 9.65
C CYS A 68 1.65 12.00 9.00
N ILE A 69 1.69 12.25 7.68
CA ILE A 69 2.91 12.53 6.93
C ILE A 69 3.51 13.87 7.35
N LEU A 70 2.70 14.93 7.48
CA LEU A 70 3.17 16.23 7.95
C LEU A 70 3.76 16.13 9.36
N ARG A 71 3.11 15.37 10.26
CA ARG A 71 3.66 15.06 11.57
C ARG A 71 5.00 14.33 11.47
N TYR A 72 5.07 13.26 10.66
CA TYR A 72 6.31 12.51 10.45
C TYR A 72 7.44 13.41 9.96
N LEU A 73 7.18 14.25 8.95
CA LEU A 73 8.14 15.19 8.41
C LEU A 73 8.62 16.21 9.46
N ALA A 74 7.71 16.73 10.29
CA ALA A 74 8.05 17.63 11.39
C ALA A 74 8.80 16.94 12.53
N GLU A 75 8.58 15.65 12.76
CA GLU A 75 9.37 14.86 13.73
C GLU A 75 10.78 14.58 13.22
N GLN A 76 10.94 14.31 11.92
CA GLN A 76 12.25 14.05 11.31
C GLN A 76 13.09 15.32 11.14
N GLU A 77 12.46 16.48 10.94
CA GLU A 77 13.11 17.76 10.60
C GLU A 77 14.14 17.64 9.44
N ASN A 78 13.93 16.67 8.54
CA ASN A 78 14.83 16.40 7.43
C ASN A 78 14.36 17.12 6.16
N PHE A 79 15.03 18.21 5.80
CA PHE A 79 14.67 19.03 4.64
C PHE A 79 14.63 18.26 3.31
N GLU A 80 15.44 17.21 3.13
CA GLU A 80 15.39 16.39 1.91
C GLU A 80 14.06 15.64 1.78
N TYR A 81 13.50 15.18 2.90
CA TYR A 81 12.21 14.49 2.91
C TYR A 81 11.09 15.46 2.58
N PHE A 82 11.17 16.69 3.10
CA PHE A 82 10.25 17.76 2.73
C PHE A 82 10.32 18.09 1.24
N LYS A 83 11.52 18.27 0.68
CA LYS A 83 11.68 18.50 -0.76
C LYS A 83 11.05 17.38 -1.59
N TRP A 84 11.27 16.13 -1.18
CA TRP A 84 10.68 14.99 -1.86
C TRP A 84 9.15 14.99 -1.76
N TYR A 85 8.59 15.26 -0.58
CA TYR A 85 7.15 15.40 -0.38
C TYR A 85 6.54 16.51 -1.25
N LEU A 86 7.18 17.68 -1.32
CA LEU A 86 6.69 18.81 -2.11
C LEU A 86 6.71 18.52 -3.62
N ARG A 87 7.78 17.87 -4.11
CA ARG A 87 7.99 17.55 -5.54
C ARG A 87 7.17 16.36 -6.03
N SER A 88 7.06 15.32 -5.20
CA SER A 88 6.47 14.04 -5.56
C SER A 88 5.59 13.48 -4.42
N PRO A 89 4.48 14.16 -4.07
CA PRO A 89 3.66 13.79 -2.91
C PRO A 89 3.13 12.36 -2.98
N LYS A 90 2.72 11.88 -4.17
CA LYS A 90 2.26 10.50 -4.37
C LYS A 90 3.33 9.47 -3.98
N GLN A 91 4.55 9.63 -4.51
CA GLN A 91 5.66 8.71 -4.25
C GLN A 91 6.08 8.75 -2.78
N PHE A 92 6.08 9.94 -2.17
CA PHE A 92 6.36 10.09 -0.75
C PHE A 92 5.31 9.35 0.10
N CYS A 93 4.02 9.50 -0.21
CA CYS A 93 2.95 8.78 0.47
C CYS A 93 3.12 7.26 0.36
N GLU A 94 3.38 6.74 -0.85
CA GLU A 94 3.62 5.31 -1.09
C GLU A 94 4.81 4.79 -0.27
N SER A 95 5.93 5.53 -0.27
CA SER A 95 7.12 5.17 0.50
C SER A 95 6.93 5.26 2.01
N TYR A 96 6.15 6.24 2.48
CA TYR A 96 5.74 6.33 3.88
C TYR A 96 4.99 5.05 4.28
N ILE A 97 3.96 4.67 3.53
CA ILE A 97 3.18 3.45 3.79
C ILE A 97 4.08 2.21 3.77
N GLU A 98 4.93 2.07 2.76
CA GLU A 98 5.89 0.96 2.66
C GLU A 98 6.79 0.88 3.90
N THR A 99 7.33 2.01 4.34
CA THR A 99 8.19 2.08 5.53
C THR A 99 7.42 1.64 6.78
N ARG A 100 6.16 2.07 6.95
CA ARG A 100 5.32 1.65 8.08
C ARG A 100 5.05 0.15 8.05
N VAL A 101 4.73 -0.41 6.89
CA VAL A 101 4.47 -1.85 6.70
C VAL A 101 5.73 -2.67 6.99
N ARG A 102 6.88 -2.29 6.43
CA ARG A 102 8.14 -3.00 6.67
C ARG A 102 8.52 -2.97 8.15
N ASN A 103 8.42 -1.81 8.79
CA ASN A 103 8.70 -1.70 10.23
C ASN A 103 7.73 -2.55 11.06
N TYR A 104 6.46 -2.62 10.68
CA TYR A 104 5.49 -3.46 11.37
C TYR A 104 5.85 -4.95 11.29
N CYS A 105 6.20 -5.41 10.09
CA CYS A 105 6.45 -6.82 9.84
C CYS A 105 7.84 -7.30 10.29
N LEU A 106 8.85 -6.40 10.31
CA LEU A 106 10.25 -6.76 10.52
C LEU A 106 10.86 -6.26 11.84
N ASP A 107 10.22 -5.34 12.57
CA ASP A 107 10.78 -4.85 13.85
C ASP A 107 10.59 -5.87 14.97
N GLY A 108 11.68 -6.56 15.32
CA GLY A 108 11.86 -7.34 16.55
C GLY A 108 10.86 -8.47 16.81
N SER A 109 9.99 -8.78 15.85
CA SER A 109 8.90 -9.74 16.00
C SER A 109 8.78 -10.58 14.74
N ARG A 110 8.52 -11.88 14.91
CA ARG A 110 8.26 -12.87 13.85
C ARG A 110 6.92 -12.61 13.14
N MET A 111 6.50 -11.36 13.01
CA MET A 111 5.13 -11.01 12.67
C MET A 111 4.78 -11.42 11.25
N LEU A 112 5.67 -11.18 10.28
CA LEU A 112 5.49 -11.70 8.92
C LEU A 112 5.29 -13.21 8.94
N TRP A 113 6.15 -13.92 9.68
CA TRP A 113 6.04 -15.37 9.83
C TRP A 113 4.72 -15.79 10.50
N MET A 114 4.23 -15.07 11.51
CA MET A 114 2.95 -15.36 12.15
C MET A 114 1.77 -15.21 11.19
N PHE A 115 1.78 -14.21 10.31
CA PHE A 115 0.75 -14.09 9.28
C PHE A 115 0.83 -15.22 8.26
N LEU A 116 2.03 -15.54 7.77
CA LEU A 116 2.25 -16.64 6.82
C LEU A 116 1.81 -17.99 7.43
N ASP A 117 2.19 -18.26 8.68
CA ASP A 117 1.85 -19.49 9.41
C ASP A 117 0.34 -19.58 9.66
N SER A 118 -0.29 -18.50 10.14
CA SER A 118 -1.75 -18.45 10.34
C SER A 118 -2.52 -18.64 9.04
N CYS A 119 -2.06 -18.03 7.95
CA CYS A 119 -2.70 -18.16 6.64
C CYS A 119 -2.56 -19.60 6.10
N LEU A 120 -1.35 -20.19 6.20
CA LEU A 120 -1.11 -21.58 5.82
C LEU A 120 -1.97 -22.54 6.64
N ASP A 121 -2.06 -22.37 7.97
CA ASP A 121 -2.87 -23.23 8.83
C ASP A 121 -4.35 -23.16 8.47
N HIS A 122 -4.86 -21.96 8.18
CA HIS A 122 -6.24 -21.78 7.73
C HIS A 122 -6.52 -22.49 6.40
N LEU A 123 -5.67 -22.27 5.39
CA LEU A 123 -5.82 -22.89 4.07
C LEU A 123 -5.66 -24.41 4.13
N TYR A 124 -4.73 -24.90 4.93
CA TYR A 124 -4.52 -26.33 5.17
C TYR A 124 -5.78 -27.00 5.75
N ARG A 125 -6.41 -26.41 6.77
CA ARG A 125 -7.67 -26.91 7.34
C ARG A 125 -8.80 -26.92 6.30
N ASN A 126 -8.87 -25.92 5.43
CA ASN A 126 -9.86 -25.88 4.35
C ASN A 126 -9.66 -27.04 3.36
N ILE A 127 -8.41 -27.35 3.00
CA ILE A 127 -8.09 -28.50 2.13
C ILE A 127 -8.47 -29.82 2.79
N LEU A 128 -8.11 -30.06 4.06
CA LEU A 128 -8.51 -31.27 4.79
C LEU A 128 -10.04 -31.43 4.88
N SER A 129 -10.75 -30.33 5.10
CA SER A 129 -12.21 -30.30 5.11
C SER A 129 -12.79 -30.67 3.73
N ALA A 130 -12.17 -30.17 2.65
CA ALA A 130 -12.55 -30.51 1.28
C ALA A 130 -12.30 -31.99 0.97
N VAL A 131 -11.16 -32.55 1.37
CA VAL A 131 -10.86 -34.00 1.27
C VAL A 131 -11.95 -34.80 1.98
N SER A 132 -12.23 -34.49 3.25
CA SER A 132 -13.22 -35.19 4.06
C SER A 132 -14.63 -35.11 3.48
N SER A 133 -15.02 -33.93 2.99
CA SER A 133 -16.34 -33.70 2.36
C SER A 133 -16.49 -34.49 1.05
N SER A 134 -15.45 -34.49 0.23
CA SER A 134 -15.41 -35.22 -1.05
C SER A 134 -15.48 -36.73 -0.84
N THR A 135 -14.75 -37.25 0.16
CA THR A 135 -14.80 -38.66 0.54
C THR A 135 -16.21 -39.07 0.97
N ARG A 136 -16.86 -38.26 1.82
CA ARG A 136 -18.24 -38.51 2.25
C ARG A 136 -19.23 -38.47 1.08
N ALA A 137 -19.04 -37.59 0.11
CA ALA A 137 -19.94 -37.44 -1.03
C ALA A 137 -20.00 -38.68 -1.94
N VAL A 138 -18.94 -39.50 -1.93
CA VAL A 138 -18.86 -40.70 -2.78
C VAL A 138 -18.88 -42.02 -2.00
N LYS A 139 -18.73 -42.01 -0.67
CA LYS A 139 -18.59 -43.21 0.18
C LYS A 139 -19.65 -44.30 -0.12
N ASP A 140 -20.92 -43.93 -0.09
CA ASP A 140 -22.05 -44.88 -0.21
C ASP A 140 -22.42 -45.25 -1.66
N ARG A 141 -21.67 -44.74 -2.65
CA ARG A 141 -21.88 -45.12 -4.06
C ARG A 141 -21.41 -46.54 -4.33
N LYS A 142 -22.34 -47.38 -4.78
CA LYS A 142 -22.13 -48.80 -5.13
C LYS A 142 -21.44 -48.97 -6.48
N ASP A 143 -21.65 -48.01 -7.38
CA ASP A 143 -21.01 -47.85 -8.66
C ASP A 143 -19.58 -47.30 -8.50
N ARG A 144 -18.59 -48.10 -8.93
CA ARG A 144 -17.17 -47.69 -8.95
C ARG A 144 -16.83 -46.77 -10.11
N LYS A 145 -17.65 -46.77 -11.16
CA LYS A 145 -17.46 -45.96 -12.36
C LYS A 145 -17.57 -44.48 -11.99
N ASP A 146 -16.59 -43.69 -12.43
CA ASP A 146 -16.53 -42.22 -12.24
C ASP A 146 -16.44 -41.74 -10.77
N LYS A 147 -16.20 -42.65 -9.80
CA LYS A 147 -16.14 -42.33 -8.37
C LYS A 147 -15.06 -41.30 -8.05
N VAL A 148 -13.89 -41.42 -8.66
CA VAL A 148 -12.77 -40.47 -8.51
C VAL A 148 -13.06 -39.15 -9.19
N SER A 149 -13.65 -39.16 -10.40
CA SER A 149 -14.05 -37.93 -11.08
C SER A 149 -15.00 -37.10 -10.22
N LEU A 150 -16.01 -37.73 -9.63
CA LEU A 150 -16.98 -37.07 -8.75
C LEU A 150 -16.35 -36.57 -7.44
N TRP A 151 -15.40 -37.32 -6.90
CA TRP A 151 -14.61 -36.87 -5.74
C TRP A 151 -13.81 -35.60 -6.09
N LEU A 152 -13.16 -35.56 -7.26
CA LEU A 152 -12.39 -34.41 -7.73
C LEU A 152 -13.29 -33.19 -8.01
N ASP A 153 -14.50 -33.41 -8.55
CA ASP A 153 -15.48 -32.36 -8.79
C ASP A 153 -15.92 -31.70 -7.48
N GLU A 154 -16.27 -32.51 -6.48
CA GLU A 154 -16.63 -32.02 -5.15
C GLU A 154 -15.45 -31.34 -4.46
N PHE A 155 -14.24 -31.90 -4.57
CA PHE A 155 -13.02 -31.33 -3.99
C PHE A 155 -12.73 -29.93 -4.55
N CYS A 156 -12.76 -29.78 -5.88
CA CYS A 156 -12.55 -28.49 -6.54
C CYS A 156 -13.67 -27.50 -6.19
N ARG A 157 -14.92 -27.97 -6.10
CA ARG A 157 -16.07 -27.13 -5.73
C ARG A 157 -15.92 -26.55 -4.33
N GLN A 158 -15.44 -27.34 -3.37
CA GLN A 158 -15.21 -26.88 -1.99
C GLN A 158 -14.08 -25.84 -1.88
N LEU A 159 -13.12 -25.87 -2.81
CA LEU A 159 -11.93 -25.01 -2.79
C LEU A 159 -12.00 -23.80 -3.72
N THR A 160 -13.09 -23.63 -4.48
CA THR A 160 -13.18 -22.62 -5.55
C THR A 160 -12.88 -21.19 -5.08
N GLU A 161 -13.33 -20.80 -3.88
CA GLU A 161 -13.09 -19.46 -3.31
C GLU A 161 -11.79 -19.36 -2.49
N VAL A 162 -11.11 -20.49 -2.28
CA VAL A 162 -9.96 -20.61 -1.37
C VAL A 162 -8.66 -20.78 -2.15
N LEU A 163 -8.69 -21.56 -3.23
CA LEU A 163 -7.52 -21.95 -4.02
C LEU A 163 -7.85 -21.89 -5.51
N SER A 164 -6.95 -21.31 -6.28
CA SER A 164 -6.99 -21.38 -7.73
C SER A 164 -6.47 -22.75 -8.21
N LEU A 165 -7.31 -23.77 -8.09
CA LEU A 165 -7.06 -25.15 -8.53
C LEU A 165 -8.13 -25.59 -9.54
N PRO A 166 -7.90 -25.38 -10.84
CA PRO A 166 -8.86 -25.76 -11.87
C PRO A 166 -9.07 -27.28 -11.95
N ARG A 167 -10.33 -27.73 -12.01
CA ARG A 167 -10.66 -29.15 -12.21
C ARG A 167 -10.05 -29.75 -13.49
N SER A 168 -9.80 -28.91 -14.51
CA SER A 168 -9.11 -29.28 -15.75
C SER A 168 -7.70 -29.82 -15.53
N ASP A 169 -7.03 -29.35 -14.49
CA ASP A 169 -5.63 -29.70 -14.19
C ASP A 169 -5.53 -31.09 -13.56
N LEU A 170 -6.66 -31.64 -13.12
CA LEU A 170 -6.79 -32.94 -12.45
C LEU A 170 -7.33 -34.04 -13.37
N LYS A 171 -7.53 -33.78 -14.68
CA LYS A 171 -8.02 -34.79 -15.63
C LYS A 171 -7.12 -36.02 -15.74
N GLY A 172 -5.81 -35.86 -15.56
CA GLY A 172 -4.85 -36.97 -15.68
C GLY A 172 -5.06 -38.11 -14.67
N ILE A 173 -5.75 -37.84 -13.55
CA ILE A 173 -5.98 -38.80 -12.47
C ILE A 173 -7.46 -39.22 -12.34
N GLU A 174 -8.37 -38.71 -13.18
CA GLU A 174 -9.81 -38.92 -13.00
C GLU A 174 -10.29 -40.34 -13.32
N HIS A 175 -9.51 -41.08 -14.12
CA HIS A 175 -9.78 -42.46 -14.51
C HIS A 175 -9.13 -43.51 -13.60
N GLN A 176 -8.45 -43.08 -12.54
CA GLN A 176 -7.82 -44.01 -11.59
C GLN A 176 -8.89 -44.81 -10.83
N GLU A 177 -8.69 -46.12 -10.72
CA GLU A 177 -9.58 -46.98 -9.94
C GLU A 177 -9.19 -46.96 -8.46
N VAL A 178 -9.80 -46.05 -7.70
CA VAL A 178 -9.67 -46.04 -6.23
C VAL A 178 -10.73 -46.97 -5.63
N THR A 179 -10.28 -48.13 -5.16
CA THR A 179 -11.14 -49.15 -4.54
C THR A 179 -11.53 -48.84 -3.10
N ASP A 180 -10.65 -48.13 -2.38
CA ASP A 180 -10.84 -47.73 -0.99
C ASP A 180 -10.76 -46.20 -0.85
N ILE A 181 -11.92 -45.55 -0.84
CA ILE A 181 -12.01 -44.09 -0.73
C ILE A 181 -11.68 -43.60 0.69
N GLU A 182 -11.86 -44.45 1.71
CA GLU A 182 -11.50 -44.07 3.08
C GLU A 182 -9.98 -44.06 3.22
N PHE A 183 -9.30 -45.05 2.63
CA PHE A 183 -7.84 -45.05 2.55
C PHE A 183 -7.31 -43.85 1.74
N LEU A 184 -7.97 -43.45 0.65
CA LEU A 184 -7.60 -42.22 -0.06
C LEU A 184 -7.64 -40.99 0.85
N SER A 185 -8.67 -40.87 1.71
CA SER A 185 -8.76 -39.77 2.65
C SER A 185 -7.58 -39.72 3.63
N SER A 186 -7.17 -40.87 4.15
CA SER A 186 -6.00 -40.97 5.04
C SER A 186 -4.69 -40.68 4.31
N ALA A 187 -4.50 -41.26 3.11
CA ALA A 187 -3.32 -41.01 2.28
C ALA A 187 -3.20 -39.53 1.88
N MET A 188 -4.32 -38.86 1.60
CA MET A 188 -4.34 -37.41 1.37
C MET A 188 -3.94 -36.62 2.61
N ALA A 189 -4.41 -36.99 3.79
CA ALA A 189 -4.06 -36.30 5.04
C ALA A 189 -2.54 -36.38 5.30
N GLU A 190 -1.96 -37.58 5.18
CA GLU A 190 -0.51 -37.78 5.33
C GLU A 190 0.30 -36.96 4.30
N ALA A 191 -0.09 -37.02 3.01
CA ALA A 191 0.59 -36.27 1.96
C ALA A 191 0.47 -34.73 2.15
N LEU A 192 -0.66 -34.27 2.71
CA LEU A 192 -0.87 -32.86 3.03
C LEU A 192 -0.07 -32.42 4.26
N ASP A 193 0.09 -33.27 5.28
CA ASP A 193 0.95 -33.01 6.44
C ASP A 193 2.41 -32.81 6.00
N ASP A 194 2.93 -33.71 5.15
CA ASP A 194 4.26 -33.58 4.56
C ASP A 194 4.41 -32.29 3.75
N LEU A 195 3.41 -31.94 2.94
CA LEU A 195 3.38 -30.68 2.19
C LEU A 195 3.40 -29.46 3.13
N ARG A 196 2.58 -29.48 4.19
CA ARG A 196 2.53 -28.39 5.17
C ARG A 196 3.88 -28.20 5.84
N GLU A 197 4.54 -29.27 6.28
CA GLU A 197 5.88 -29.17 6.88
C GLU A 197 6.92 -28.59 5.92
N ARG A 198 6.89 -29.00 4.63
CA ARG A 198 7.78 -28.45 3.61
C ARG A 198 7.54 -26.95 3.42
N LEU A 199 6.29 -26.53 3.29
CA LEU A 199 5.94 -25.12 3.14
C LEU A 199 6.30 -24.30 4.39
N MET A 200 6.06 -24.81 5.60
CA MET A 200 6.45 -24.11 6.83
C MET A 200 7.96 -23.80 6.87
N LYS A 201 8.80 -24.76 6.42
CA LYS A 201 10.25 -24.58 6.34
C LYS A 201 10.64 -23.54 5.28
N GLU A 202 9.99 -23.55 4.12
CA GLU A 202 10.17 -22.54 3.07
C GLU A 202 9.83 -21.13 3.58
N LEU A 203 8.64 -20.99 4.17
CA LEU A 203 8.07 -19.72 4.64
C LEU A 203 8.85 -19.09 5.80
N ALA A 204 9.52 -19.91 6.62
CA ALA A 204 10.37 -19.42 7.71
C ALA A 204 11.52 -18.50 7.24
N SER A 205 11.93 -18.62 5.98
CA SER A 205 12.98 -17.82 5.36
C SER A 205 12.49 -16.74 4.40
N SER A 206 11.17 -16.64 4.20
CA SER A 206 10.58 -15.75 3.20
C SER A 206 10.60 -14.29 3.64
N ASP A 207 10.69 -13.40 2.65
CA ASP A 207 10.63 -11.96 2.83
C ASP A 207 9.59 -11.33 1.89
N PHE A 208 9.58 -10.00 1.81
CA PHE A 208 8.65 -9.28 0.95
C PHE A 208 8.85 -9.55 -0.54
N SER A 209 10.01 -10.05 -0.99
CA SER A 209 10.27 -10.35 -2.41
C SER A 209 9.42 -11.51 -2.93
N SER A 210 8.94 -12.39 -2.04
CA SER A 210 8.07 -13.52 -2.39
C SER A 210 6.64 -13.10 -2.74
N PHE A 211 6.23 -11.88 -2.41
CA PHE A 211 4.87 -11.40 -2.65
C PHE A 211 4.72 -10.85 -4.07
N SER A 212 3.84 -11.46 -4.85
CA SER A 212 3.44 -10.95 -6.18
C SER A 212 2.81 -9.55 -6.09
N ARG A 213 1.97 -9.36 -5.07
CA ARG A 213 1.35 -8.07 -4.73
C ARG A 213 1.70 -7.71 -3.30
N GLN A 214 2.35 -6.57 -3.13
CA GLN A 214 2.91 -6.17 -1.85
C GLN A 214 1.82 -5.69 -0.87
N PRO A 215 1.95 -5.98 0.44
CA PRO A 215 0.97 -5.52 1.43
C PRO A 215 0.83 -3.99 1.47
N HIS A 216 1.94 -3.27 1.27
CA HIS A 216 1.91 -1.80 1.22
C HIS A 216 1.20 -1.25 -0.01
N THR A 217 1.21 -1.97 -1.14
CA THR A 217 0.45 -1.59 -2.34
C THR A 217 -1.05 -1.72 -2.08
N ILE A 218 -1.48 -2.83 -1.49
CA ILE A 218 -2.89 -3.04 -1.10
C ILE A 218 -3.34 -1.93 -0.15
N LEU A 219 -2.51 -1.61 0.85
CA LEU A 219 -2.83 -0.55 1.81
C LEU A 219 -2.85 0.84 1.17
N ALA A 220 -1.94 1.13 0.24
CA ALA A 220 -1.87 2.42 -0.46
C ALA A 220 -3.08 2.71 -1.34
N GLU A 221 -3.70 1.68 -1.94
CA GLU A 221 -4.91 1.82 -2.76
C GLU A 221 -6.10 2.38 -1.97
N HIS A 222 -6.14 2.16 -0.65
CA HIS A 222 -7.14 2.75 0.24
C HIS A 222 -7.07 4.29 0.28
N PHE A 223 -5.88 4.84 0.02
CA PHE A 223 -5.61 6.28 -0.01
C PHE A 223 -5.54 6.82 -1.44
N SER A 224 -6.19 6.15 -2.38
CA SER A 224 -6.36 6.65 -3.74
C SER A 224 -7.09 8.01 -3.76
N GLY A 225 -6.95 8.71 -4.89
CA GLY A 225 -7.61 9.98 -5.13
C GLY A 225 -6.83 10.84 -6.11
N CYS A 226 -7.27 12.08 -6.25
CA CYS A 226 -6.66 13.02 -7.16
C CYS A 226 -5.29 13.47 -6.65
N TRP A 227 -4.27 13.30 -7.50
CA TRP A 227 -2.90 13.74 -7.23
C TRP A 227 -2.53 15.05 -7.93
N ALA A 228 -3.51 15.72 -8.55
CA ALA A 228 -3.30 17.04 -9.13
C ALA A 228 -2.82 18.02 -8.05
N GLN A 229 -1.80 18.81 -8.37
CA GLN A 229 -1.21 19.79 -7.46
C GLN A 229 -1.60 21.21 -7.86
N CYS A 230 -1.90 22.06 -6.87
CA CYS A 230 -2.21 23.46 -7.11
C CYS A 230 -1.03 24.11 -7.82
N PRO A 231 -1.23 24.79 -8.96
CA PRO A 231 -0.12 25.31 -9.76
C PRO A 231 0.65 26.45 -9.06
N PHE A 232 0.10 27.02 -8.00
CA PHE A 232 0.74 28.07 -7.23
C PHE A 232 1.55 27.53 -6.05
N CYS A 233 0.97 26.66 -5.23
CA CYS A 233 1.58 26.22 -3.98
C CYS A 233 1.91 24.73 -3.94
N GLY A 234 1.52 23.95 -4.94
CA GLY A 234 1.78 22.51 -5.03
C GLY A 234 0.97 21.64 -4.06
N ALA A 235 0.01 22.21 -3.33
CA ALA A 235 -0.87 21.46 -2.44
C ALA A 235 -1.74 20.48 -3.26
N VAL A 236 -1.93 19.27 -2.74
CA VAL A 236 -2.60 18.19 -3.49
C VAL A 236 -4.11 18.37 -3.40
N CYS A 237 -4.82 18.10 -4.49
CA CYS A 237 -6.27 18.11 -4.51
C CYS A 237 -6.84 17.18 -3.42
N THR A 238 -7.93 17.54 -2.75
CA THR A 238 -8.55 16.75 -1.68
C THR A 238 -9.58 15.74 -2.18
N ASN A 239 -9.90 15.73 -3.48
CA ASN A 239 -10.87 14.80 -4.04
C ASN A 239 -10.36 13.35 -3.93
N THR A 240 -11.19 12.46 -3.40
CA THR A 240 -10.90 11.04 -3.19
C THR A 240 -11.06 10.19 -4.45
N MET A 241 -11.60 10.76 -5.53
CA MET A 241 -11.71 10.10 -6.83
C MET A 241 -10.53 10.48 -7.73
N GLN A 242 -9.92 9.47 -8.36
CA GLN A 242 -8.94 9.69 -9.43
C GLN A 242 -9.64 10.20 -10.69
N ASN A 243 -8.97 11.09 -11.45
CA ASN A 243 -9.48 11.63 -12.71
C ASN A 243 -10.93 12.17 -12.61
N HIS A 244 -11.27 12.77 -11.47
CA HIS A 244 -12.61 13.29 -11.25
C HIS A 244 -12.90 14.47 -12.19
N ASP A 245 -14.18 14.62 -12.54
CA ASP A 245 -14.67 15.79 -13.26
C ASP A 245 -14.70 17.04 -12.36
N GLY A 246 -14.82 18.20 -12.99
CA GLY A 246 -14.91 19.49 -12.30
C GLY A 246 -13.56 20.02 -11.81
N ASP A 247 -13.62 21.11 -11.04
CA ASP A 247 -12.42 21.82 -10.60
C ASP A 247 -11.71 21.10 -9.44
N HIS A 248 -10.38 21.11 -9.47
CA HIS A 248 -9.55 20.72 -8.36
C HIS A 248 -9.63 21.73 -7.21
N GLN A 249 -9.65 21.22 -5.98
CA GLN A 249 -9.76 22.00 -4.76
C GLN A 249 -8.87 21.40 -3.67
N VAL A 250 -8.47 22.24 -2.73
CA VAL A 250 -7.79 21.84 -1.49
C VAL A 250 -8.31 22.70 -0.35
N VAL A 251 -8.36 22.13 0.86
CA VAL A 251 -8.85 22.84 2.05
C VAL A 251 -7.82 23.88 2.51
N PHE A 252 -6.55 23.49 2.63
CA PHE A 252 -5.49 24.38 3.09
C PHE A 252 -4.46 24.58 1.98
N HIS A 253 -4.37 25.82 1.50
CA HIS A 253 -3.24 26.24 0.70
C HIS A 253 -2.02 26.50 1.58
N ARG A 254 -0.84 26.40 0.98
CA ARG A 254 0.46 26.61 1.63
C ARG A 254 1.21 27.80 0.99
N PRO A 255 2.21 28.39 1.65
CA PRO A 255 3.01 29.47 1.09
C PRO A 255 3.56 29.13 -0.29
N GLN A 256 3.46 30.07 -1.25
CA GLN A 256 3.96 29.82 -2.61
C GLN A 256 5.50 29.72 -2.68
N ALA A 257 6.20 30.24 -1.68
CA ALA A 257 7.64 30.06 -1.47
C ALA A 257 8.05 28.58 -1.44
N LEU A 258 7.15 27.66 -1.06
CA LEU A 258 7.42 26.22 -1.09
C LEU A 258 7.56 25.66 -2.50
N MET A 259 7.11 26.39 -3.51
CA MET A 259 7.29 26.09 -4.94
C MET A 259 8.29 27.06 -5.60
N GLY A 260 9.02 27.86 -4.81
CA GLY A 260 9.99 28.82 -5.32
C GLY A 260 9.39 30.06 -5.96
N ALA A 261 8.11 30.35 -5.73
CA ALA A 261 7.49 31.55 -6.28
C ALA A 261 8.12 32.81 -5.67
N MET A 262 8.45 33.77 -6.54
CA MET A 262 9.03 35.07 -6.18
C MET A 262 8.12 36.21 -6.63
N TRP A 263 8.20 37.34 -5.94
CA TRP A 263 7.51 38.55 -6.37
C TRP A 263 8.07 39.02 -7.72
N PRO A 264 7.22 39.50 -8.64
CA PRO A 264 7.69 39.93 -9.96
C PRO A 264 8.77 41.01 -9.87
N GLY A 265 9.91 40.77 -10.53
CA GLY A 265 11.03 41.70 -10.59
C GLY A 265 11.93 41.72 -9.36
N THR A 266 11.81 40.76 -8.44
CA THR A 266 12.66 40.68 -7.24
C THR A 266 13.16 39.25 -7.00
N ASP A 267 14.07 39.09 -6.04
CA ASP A 267 14.51 37.81 -5.48
C ASP A 267 13.69 37.39 -4.25
N GLN A 268 12.54 38.04 -3.99
CA GLN A 268 11.82 37.92 -2.73
C GLN A 268 10.77 36.81 -2.80
N LEU A 269 10.91 35.79 -1.95
CA LEU A 269 10.02 34.64 -1.91
C LEU A 269 8.60 35.00 -1.42
N VAL A 270 7.58 34.41 -2.04
CA VAL A 270 6.17 34.71 -1.73
C VAL A 270 5.68 33.86 -0.56
N ILE A 271 5.58 34.44 0.65
CA ILE A 271 5.06 33.72 1.83
C ILE A 271 3.53 33.62 1.87
N ASP A 272 2.84 34.38 1.03
CA ASP A 272 1.39 34.38 0.95
C ASP A 272 0.83 33.05 0.40
N ILE A 273 -0.39 32.71 0.85
CA ILE A 273 -1.14 31.56 0.33
C ILE A 273 -2.06 31.97 -0.81
N CYS A 274 -2.38 31.00 -1.68
CA CYS A 274 -3.21 31.20 -2.86
C CYS A 274 -4.57 31.83 -2.52
N SER A 275 -5.23 31.30 -1.49
CA SER A 275 -6.55 31.74 -1.03
C SER A 275 -6.58 33.20 -0.55
N SER A 276 -5.49 33.72 0.02
CA SER A 276 -5.36 35.16 0.31
C SER A 276 -5.13 35.96 -0.96
N LEU A 277 -4.22 35.51 -1.83
CA LEU A 277 -3.79 36.25 -3.01
C LEU A 277 -4.91 36.50 -4.03
N VAL A 278 -5.82 35.53 -4.21
CA VAL A 278 -7.00 35.67 -5.08
C VAL A 278 -7.99 36.75 -4.63
N THR A 279 -7.82 37.33 -3.43
CA THR A 279 -8.64 38.46 -2.95
C THR A 279 -7.98 39.83 -3.15
N THR A 280 -6.73 39.86 -3.61
CA THR A 280 -5.91 41.07 -3.73
C THR A 280 -5.87 41.63 -5.16
N LYS A 281 -5.26 42.81 -5.35
CA LYS A 281 -4.93 43.36 -6.68
C LYS A 281 -3.55 42.91 -7.17
N LEU A 282 -2.89 42.01 -6.45
CA LEU A 282 -1.55 41.52 -6.78
C LEU A 282 -1.59 40.65 -8.04
N LYS A 283 -0.43 40.54 -8.69
CA LYS A 283 -0.24 39.80 -9.93
C LYS A 283 0.84 38.75 -9.76
N PHE A 284 0.70 37.65 -10.48
CA PHE A 284 1.75 36.65 -10.67
C PHE A 284 2.25 36.67 -12.10
N THR A 285 3.43 36.11 -12.31
CA THR A 285 4.02 35.98 -13.64
C THR A 285 3.68 34.60 -14.21
N LEU A 286 3.10 34.59 -15.41
CA LEU A 286 2.92 33.42 -16.25
C LEU A 286 4.07 33.39 -17.28
N ASP A 287 4.69 32.23 -17.46
CA ASP A 287 5.77 31.97 -18.43
C ASP A 287 6.89 33.03 -18.41
N ASN A 288 7.24 33.51 -17.21
CA ASN A 288 8.26 34.54 -16.97
C ASN A 288 8.07 35.87 -17.73
N THR A 289 6.90 36.12 -18.30
CA THR A 289 6.68 37.26 -19.21
C THR A 289 5.37 37.99 -18.96
N LYS A 290 4.26 37.27 -18.71
CA LYS A 290 2.93 37.86 -18.63
C LYS A 290 2.47 38.03 -17.18
N LEU A 291 2.13 39.25 -16.78
CA LEU A 291 1.56 39.52 -15.46
C LEU A 291 0.05 39.37 -15.46
N ILE A 292 -0.46 38.42 -14.67
CA ILE A 292 -1.89 38.13 -14.54
C ILE A 292 -2.32 38.43 -13.09
N PRO A 293 -3.42 39.20 -12.88
CA PRO A 293 -3.97 39.37 -11.54
C PRO A 293 -4.38 38.04 -10.92
N TYR A 294 -4.03 37.80 -9.65
CA TYR A 294 -4.45 36.58 -8.94
C TYR A 294 -5.98 36.41 -8.94
N LYS A 295 -6.76 37.49 -8.85
CA LYS A 295 -8.23 37.47 -8.99
C LYS A 295 -8.76 36.86 -10.30
N ARG A 296 -7.94 36.90 -11.35
CA ARG A 296 -8.27 36.44 -12.70
C ARG A 296 -7.38 35.26 -13.11
N TYR A 297 -6.85 34.51 -12.13
CA TYR A 297 -5.89 33.44 -12.38
C TYR A 297 -6.37 32.40 -13.40
N ARG A 298 -7.68 32.13 -13.46
CA ARG A 298 -8.25 31.17 -14.43
C ARG A 298 -8.02 31.57 -15.89
N GLU A 299 -7.80 32.86 -16.17
CA GLU A 299 -7.47 33.35 -17.52
C GLU A 299 -6.06 32.97 -17.98
N ALA A 300 -5.23 32.45 -17.08
CA ALA A 300 -3.93 31.88 -17.42
C ALA A 300 -4.05 30.54 -18.17
N GLY A 301 -5.26 29.97 -18.29
CA GLY A 301 -5.49 28.68 -18.93
C GLY A 301 -5.02 27.51 -18.08
N HIS A 302 -4.91 26.32 -18.68
CA HIS A 302 -4.43 25.13 -17.98
C HIS A 302 -2.95 25.31 -17.55
N PRO A 303 -2.56 24.93 -16.32
CA PRO A 303 -3.34 24.21 -15.31
C PRO A 303 -4.16 25.11 -14.37
N TYR A 304 -4.06 26.44 -14.45
CA TYR A 304 -4.74 27.35 -13.52
C TYR A 304 -6.26 27.35 -13.63
N SER A 305 -6.80 27.22 -14.84
CA SER A 305 -8.24 27.30 -15.12
C SER A 305 -9.05 26.15 -14.50
N THR A 306 -8.42 25.02 -14.21
CA THR A 306 -9.05 23.81 -13.65
C THR A 306 -9.01 23.75 -12.12
N TRP A 307 -8.54 24.82 -11.46
CA TRP A 307 -8.53 24.92 -10.00
C TRP A 307 -9.58 25.90 -9.52
N ASN A 308 -10.27 25.56 -8.43
CA ASN A 308 -11.14 26.47 -7.70
C ASN A 308 -10.50 26.87 -6.37
N ILE A 309 -9.90 28.06 -6.33
CA ILE A 309 -9.22 28.62 -5.16
C ILE A 309 -10.20 29.56 -4.46
N LEU A 310 -10.78 29.09 -3.37
CA LEU A 310 -11.72 29.89 -2.59
C LEU A 310 -10.97 30.90 -1.70
N PRO A 311 -11.49 32.14 -1.56
CA PRO A 311 -11.01 33.10 -0.59
C PRO A 311 -11.04 32.56 0.84
N ASP A 312 -9.86 32.40 1.43
CA ASP A 312 -9.67 31.99 2.83
C ASP A 312 -8.28 32.45 3.30
N PRO A 313 -8.18 33.34 4.30
CA PRO A 313 -6.89 33.76 4.82
C PRO A 313 -6.24 32.74 5.77
N SER A 314 -6.91 31.62 6.06
CA SER A 314 -6.47 30.64 7.06
C SER A 314 -5.25 29.86 6.59
N MET A 315 -4.08 30.21 7.13
CA MET A 315 -2.84 29.46 6.97
C MET A 315 -2.54 28.62 8.22
N GLN A 316 -2.36 27.32 8.04
CA GLN A 316 -2.02 26.38 9.11
C GLN A 316 -0.72 26.79 9.81
N ALA A 317 -0.67 26.65 11.14
CA ALA A 317 0.53 26.93 11.95
C ALA A 317 1.75 26.13 11.47
N TYR A 318 1.51 24.92 10.96
CA TYR A 318 2.52 24.06 10.36
C TYR A 318 3.37 24.76 9.31
N TRP A 319 2.73 25.43 8.34
CA TRP A 319 3.47 26.04 7.25
C TRP A 319 4.21 27.31 7.67
N LYS A 320 3.69 28.02 8.69
CA LYS A 320 4.36 29.17 9.30
C LYS A 320 5.66 28.74 9.98
N TRP A 321 5.55 27.71 10.83
CA TRP A 321 6.71 27.08 11.46
C TRP A 321 7.70 26.55 10.43
N PHE A 322 7.22 25.80 9.43
CA PHE A 322 8.09 25.19 8.41
C PHE A 322 8.93 26.24 7.67
N VAL A 323 8.30 27.31 7.18
CA VAL A 323 9.01 28.38 6.46
C VAL A 323 10.01 29.10 7.37
N SER A 324 9.64 29.35 8.63
CA SER A 324 10.56 29.97 9.60
C SER A 324 11.72 29.05 9.96
N HIS A 325 11.46 27.76 10.15
CA HIS A 325 12.43 26.78 10.62
C HIS A 325 13.43 26.39 9.52
N PHE A 326 12.97 26.23 8.28
CA PHE A 326 13.79 25.87 7.12
C PHE A 326 14.17 27.08 6.24
N ARG A 327 14.15 28.30 6.81
CA ARG A 327 14.39 29.55 6.09
C ARG A 327 15.63 29.49 5.21
N THR A 328 16.79 29.21 5.81
CA THR A 328 18.08 29.22 5.10
C THR A 328 18.12 28.16 4.00
N GLN A 329 17.56 26.97 4.26
CA GLN A 329 17.49 25.90 3.27
C GLN A 329 16.57 26.24 2.09
N LEU A 330 15.45 26.94 2.35
CA LEU A 330 14.53 27.42 1.31
C LEU A 330 15.16 28.54 0.46
N GLU A 331 15.84 29.50 1.10
CA GLU A 331 16.58 30.56 0.41
C GLU A 331 17.66 29.97 -0.52
N ALA A 332 18.43 28.99 -0.01
CA ALA A 332 19.44 28.29 -0.79
C ALA A 332 18.85 27.44 -1.93
N LEU A 333 17.73 26.74 -1.69
CA LEU A 333 17.09 25.87 -2.68
C LEU A 333 16.59 26.67 -3.90
N TYR A 334 16.00 27.84 -3.66
CA TYR A 334 15.36 28.63 -4.70
C TYR A 334 16.19 29.83 -5.17
N ASN A 335 17.38 30.04 -4.59
CA ASN A 335 18.20 31.23 -4.81
C ASN A 335 17.40 32.54 -4.62
N GLY A 336 16.56 32.57 -3.59
CA GLY A 336 15.69 33.68 -3.23
C GLY A 336 15.88 34.09 -1.77
N LYS A 337 15.24 35.18 -1.35
CA LYS A 337 15.38 35.76 -0.01
C LYS A 337 14.05 36.04 0.65
N PHE A 338 13.94 35.77 1.94
CA PHE A 338 12.81 36.22 2.76
C PHE A 338 13.06 37.63 3.28
N GLN A 339 12.90 38.61 2.40
CA GLN A 339 13.11 40.04 2.66
C GLN A 339 12.05 40.89 1.95
N GLY A 340 11.86 42.14 2.40
CA GLY A 340 10.92 43.06 1.78
C GLY A 340 9.50 42.50 1.76
N LYS A 341 8.91 42.31 0.57
CA LYS A 341 7.56 41.74 0.45
C LYS A 341 7.48 40.26 0.83
N GLY A 342 8.61 39.58 0.91
CA GLY A 342 8.73 38.18 1.33
C GLY A 342 9.23 38.03 2.77
N GLU A 343 9.31 39.10 3.55
CA GLU A 343 9.81 39.04 4.92
C GLU A 343 8.92 38.15 5.80
N ILE A 344 9.54 37.15 6.44
CA ILE A 344 8.85 36.25 7.37
C ILE A 344 8.49 37.05 8.63
N PRO A 345 7.21 37.12 9.02
CA PRO A 345 6.82 37.82 10.24
C PRO A 345 7.49 37.21 11.48
N GLU A 346 7.92 38.04 12.43
CA GLU A 346 8.57 37.60 13.66
C GLU A 346 7.73 36.57 14.44
N ALA A 347 6.41 36.75 14.44
CA ALA A 347 5.45 35.83 15.05
C ALA A 347 5.45 34.41 14.43
N TRP A 348 6.05 34.18 13.25
CA TRP A 348 6.22 32.83 12.72
C TRP A 348 7.36 32.07 13.40
N GLY A 349 8.36 32.81 13.91
CA GLY A 349 9.49 32.24 14.65
C GLY A 349 9.12 31.77 16.05
N SER A 350 7.97 32.19 16.59
CA SER A 350 7.52 31.77 17.92
C SER A 350 6.79 30.43 17.94
N PHE A 351 6.39 29.87 16.77
CA PHE A 351 5.76 28.55 16.75
C PHE A 351 6.78 27.47 17.10
N THR A 352 6.49 26.69 18.14
CA THR A 352 7.29 25.52 18.49
C THR A 352 6.82 24.28 17.72
N LYS A 353 7.71 23.30 17.53
CA LYS A 353 7.34 22.00 16.97
C LYS A 353 6.16 21.36 17.72
N GLN A 354 6.16 21.42 19.04
CA GLN A 354 5.10 20.80 19.86
C GLN A 354 3.73 21.44 19.65
N GLU A 355 3.67 22.77 19.52
CA GLU A 355 2.43 23.48 19.21
C GLU A 355 1.91 23.13 17.82
N VAL A 356 2.81 23.06 16.83
CA VAL A 356 2.47 22.67 15.46
C VAL A 356 1.91 21.25 15.39
N LEU A 357 2.55 20.30 16.08
CA LEU A 357 2.07 18.93 16.15
C LEU A 357 0.70 18.84 16.85
N SER A 358 0.51 19.63 17.91
CA SER A 358 -0.78 19.70 18.62
C SER A 358 -1.88 20.35 17.79
N ASP A 359 -1.55 21.33 16.93
CA ASP A 359 -2.50 21.93 16.00
C ASP A 359 -2.90 20.93 14.89
N LEU A 360 -1.95 20.17 14.36
CA LEU A 360 -2.22 19.10 13.41
C LEU A 360 -3.19 18.04 13.96
N ASP A 361 -3.09 17.72 15.25
CA ASP A 361 -3.96 16.74 15.90
C ASP A 361 -5.45 17.17 15.88
N LYS A 362 -5.76 18.48 15.79
CA LYS A 362 -7.16 18.95 15.65
C LYS A 362 -7.80 18.50 14.34
N TYR A 363 -6.99 18.23 13.33
CA TYR A 363 -7.41 17.79 12.00
C TYR A 363 -7.28 16.26 11.84
N SER A 364 -6.84 15.56 12.90
CA SER A 364 -6.74 14.11 12.96
C SER A 364 -7.87 13.55 13.84
N PRO A 365 -8.60 12.50 13.41
CA PRO A 365 -9.66 11.87 14.20
C PRO A 365 -9.15 11.07 15.42
N CYS A 366 -7.83 10.98 15.66
CA CYS A 366 -7.27 10.12 16.69
C CYS A 366 -6.70 10.90 17.91
N PRO A 367 -7.20 10.67 19.14
CA PRO A 367 -6.71 11.31 20.36
C PRO A 367 -5.35 10.76 20.83
N GLN A 368 -4.54 11.65 21.42
CA GLN A 368 -3.13 11.47 21.82
C GLN A 368 -2.79 10.28 22.75
N LYS A 369 -3.78 9.59 23.34
CA LYS A 369 -3.54 8.66 24.47
C LYS A 369 -3.12 7.22 24.10
N ARG A 370 -2.95 6.87 22.82
CA ARG A 370 -2.61 5.48 22.41
C ARG A 370 -1.51 5.40 21.32
N ARG A 371 -0.34 6.01 21.51
CA ARG A 371 0.77 5.87 20.55
C ARG A 371 2.10 5.47 21.21
N ASN A 372 2.64 4.32 20.79
CA ASN A 372 3.92 3.78 21.22
C ASN A 372 5.09 4.58 20.64
N LYS A 373 6.11 4.85 21.47
CA LYS A 373 7.37 5.56 21.13
C LYS A 373 8.29 4.85 20.11
N ARG A 374 7.81 3.84 19.37
CA ARG A 374 8.63 2.99 18.47
C ARG A 374 8.68 3.45 17.01
N CYS A 375 7.97 4.51 16.64
CA CYS A 375 7.92 4.99 15.25
C CYS A 375 9.17 5.71 14.73
N SER A 376 10.23 5.86 15.53
CA SER A 376 11.37 6.75 15.26
C SER A 376 12.63 6.08 14.71
N LYS A 377 12.62 4.79 14.33
CA LYS A 377 13.80 4.14 13.73
C LYS A 377 13.76 4.14 12.20
N ILE A 378 14.84 4.63 11.62
CA ILE A 378 15.12 4.76 10.18
C ILE A 378 15.68 3.42 9.65
N PRO A 379 15.15 2.83 8.57
CA PRO A 379 15.81 1.73 7.87
C PRO A 379 16.89 2.24 6.91
N THR A 380 18.04 1.56 6.88
CA THR A 380 19.17 1.77 5.96
C THR A 380 18.77 1.70 4.48
N ALA A 381 17.68 0.96 4.15
CA ALA A 381 17.15 0.79 2.80
C ALA A 381 16.65 2.11 2.14
N PHE A 382 16.38 3.16 2.92
CA PHE A 382 15.91 4.44 2.39
C PHE A 382 17.03 5.28 1.75
N TYR A 383 18.26 5.16 2.26
CA TYR A 383 19.42 5.84 1.68
C TYR A 383 19.72 5.36 0.26
N ASP A 384 19.50 4.07 -0.01
CA ASP A 384 19.68 3.47 -1.35
C ASP A 384 18.66 3.99 -2.36
N PHE A 385 17.43 4.30 -1.93
CA PHE A 385 16.40 4.88 -2.78
C PHE A 385 16.68 6.36 -3.10
N LEU A 386 17.10 7.15 -2.12
CA LEU A 386 17.54 8.54 -2.36
C LEU A 386 18.79 8.62 -3.26
N HIS A 387 19.72 7.65 -3.16
CA HIS A 387 20.88 7.58 -4.03
C HIS A 387 20.50 7.32 -5.50
N LYS A 388 19.45 6.54 -5.74
CA LYS A 388 18.91 6.30 -7.09
C LYS A 388 18.20 7.52 -7.68
N ILE A 389 17.60 8.39 -6.85
CA ILE A 389 16.96 9.64 -7.29
C ILE A 389 18.00 10.73 -7.61
N LYS A 390 19.13 10.79 -6.89
CA LYS A 390 20.23 11.74 -7.21
C LYS A 390 20.92 11.47 -8.56
N LEU A 391 20.69 10.32 -9.17
CA LEU A 391 21.26 9.91 -10.46
C LEU A 391 20.31 10.13 -11.66
N ARG A 392 19.21 10.89 -11.49
CA ARG A 392 18.30 11.28 -12.58
C ARG A 392 18.06 12.78 -12.65
#